data_AF-A0A955NTH3-F1
#
_entry.id   AF-A0A955NTH3-F1
#
_cell.length_a   1.000
_cell.length_b   1.000
_cell.length_c   1.000
_cell.angle_alpha   90.00
_cell.angle_beta   90.00
_cell.angle_gamma   90.00
#
_symmetry.space_group_name_H-M   'P 1'
#
loop_
_entity.id
_entity.type
_entity.pdbx_description
1 polymer ?
#
loop_
_entity_poly.entity_id
_entity_poly.type
_entity_poly.pdbx_seq_one_letter_code
_entity_poly.pdbx_strand_id
1 'polypeptide(L)' 'MSDFGVYIHLPFCLSRCGYCDFSVVTDKDDSQSAYVSALENELEFWRERVFDSPVSVYFGGGTPSRLK' A
#
# COMPACT_ATOMS: atom_id res chain seq x y z
N MET A 1 9.88 -23.92 5.00
CA MET A 1 9.13 -22.80 4.42
C MET A 1 10.08 -21.64 4.22
N SER A 2 9.91 -20.84 3.18
CA SER A 2 10.76 -19.69 2.89
C SER A 2 10.17 -18.45 3.54
N ASP A 3 10.96 -17.75 4.35
CA ASP A 3 10.58 -16.45 4.88
C ASP A 3 10.25 -15.49 3.74
N PHE A 4 9.19 -14.70 3.92
CA PHE A 4 8.79 -13.66 2.96
C PHE A 4 8.41 -12.37 3.69
N GLY A 5 8.61 -11.25 2.99
CA GLY A 5 8.15 -9.93 3.42
C GLY A 5 7.01 -9.43 2.52
N VAL A 6 6.25 -8.47 3.02
CA VAL A 6 5.17 -7.81 2.28
C VAL A 6 5.52 -6.34 2.09
N TYR A 7 5.37 -5.85 0.87
CA TYR A 7 5.43 -4.42 0.54
C TYR A 7 4.03 -3.92 0.22
N ILE A 8 3.59 -2.87 0.94
CA ILE A 8 2.31 -2.21 0.71
C ILE A 8 2.59 -0.84 0.08
N HIS A 9 2.13 -0.67 -1.16
CA HIS A 9 2.30 0.55 -1.94
C HIS A 9 1.16 1.54 -1.70
N LEU A 10 1.42 2.60 -0.93
CA LEU A 10 0.48 3.68 -0.64
C LEU A 10 0.70 4.83 -1.64
N PRO A 11 -0.20 5.08 -2.61
CA PRO A 11 0.07 6.01 -3.70
C PRO A 11 -0.18 7.48 -3.34
N PHE A 12 -0.52 7.83 -2.10
CA PHE A 12 -1.01 9.17 -1.77
C PHE A 12 0.11 10.17 -1.49
N CYS A 13 0.11 11.29 -2.21
CA CYS A 13 1.00 12.42 -1.96
C CYS A 13 0.20 13.73 -1.87
N LEU A 14 0.73 14.71 -1.14
CA LEU A 14 0.20 16.08 -1.15
C LEU A 14 0.40 16.73 -2.53
N SER A 15 1.58 16.51 -3.13
CA SER A 15 1.95 17.01 -4.45
C SER A 15 2.94 16.05 -5.12
N ARG A 16 3.05 16.12 -6.45
CA ARG A 16 4.02 15.31 -7.20
C ARG A 16 5.35 16.06 -7.29
N CYS A 17 6.41 15.51 -6.70
CA CYS A 17 7.75 16.06 -6.87
C CYS A 17 8.24 15.82 -8.30
N GLY A 18 8.97 16.79 -8.88
CA GLY A 18 9.48 16.68 -10.26
C GLY A 18 10.47 15.53 -10.50
N TYR A 19 11.04 14.98 -9.43
CA TYR A 19 11.96 13.83 -9.46
C TYR A 19 11.28 12.49 -9.08
N CYS A 20 9.99 12.50 -8.73
CA CYS A 20 9.32 11.32 -8.19
C CYS A 20 9.03 10.28 -9.28
N ASP A 21 9.57 9.07 -9.13
CA ASP A 21 9.31 7.93 -10.01
C ASP A 21 8.19 7.00 -9.52
N PHE A 22 7.77 7.15 -8.26
CA PHE A 22 6.69 6.36 -7.69
C PHE A 22 5.36 6.64 -8.40
N SER A 23 4.54 5.59 -8.52
CA SER A 23 3.17 5.68 -9.00
C SER A 23 2.28 6.34 -7.94
N VAL A 24 2.23 7.67 -7.95
CA VAL A 24 1.51 8.45 -6.95
C VAL A 24 0.30 9.18 -7.52
N VAL A 25 -0.70 9.35 -6.67
CA VAL A 25 -1.86 10.22 -6.87
C VAL A 25 -1.73 11.40 -5.91
N THR A 26 -1.99 12.60 -6.43
CA THR A 26 -2.05 13.83 -5.62
C THR A 26 -3.49 14.05 -5.19
N ASP A 27 -3.69 14.29 -3.89
CA ASP A 27 -4.98 14.48 -3.18
C ASP A 27 -6.23 14.56 -4.06
N LYS A 28 -6.86 13.40 -4.24
CA LYS A 28 -8.30 13.26 -4.45
C LYS A 28 -8.84 12.55 -3.21
N ASP A 29 -9.31 13.33 -2.24
CA ASP A 29 -9.65 12.92 -0.87
C ASP A 29 -10.57 11.67 -0.84
N ASP A 30 -11.50 11.58 -1.80
CA ASP A 30 -12.51 10.52 -1.87
C ASP A 30 -11.96 9.11 -2.17
N SER A 31 -10.68 8.97 -2.56
CA SER A 31 -10.12 7.69 -2.99
C SER A 31 -9.42 6.89 -1.89
N GLN A 32 -9.08 7.50 -0.75
CA GLN A 32 -8.34 6.80 0.31
C GLN A 32 -9.15 5.67 0.94
N SER A 33 -10.42 5.92 1.26
CA SER A 33 -11.31 4.90 1.83
C SER A 33 -11.51 3.73 0.87
N ALA A 34 -11.76 4.02 -0.41
CA ALA A 34 -11.89 2.99 -1.44
C ALA A 34 -10.61 2.17 -1.63
N TYR A 35 -9.43 2.81 -1.55
CA TYR A 35 -8.14 2.11 -1.60
C TYR A 35 -7.96 1.19 -0.39
N VAL A 36 -8.26 1.64 0.84
CA VAL A 36 -8.14 0.80 2.04
C VAL A 36 -9.05 -0.42 1.94
N SER A 37 -10.31 -0.23 1.54
CA SER A 37 -11.23 -1.35 1.33
C SER A 37 -10.75 -2.32 0.25
N ALA A 38 -10.15 -1.82 -0.84
CA ALA A 38 -9.55 -2.68 -1.87
C ALA A 38 -8.32 -3.45 -1.33
N LEU A 39 -7.46 -2.80 -0.56
CA LEU A 39 -6.30 -3.42 0.07
C LEU A 39 -6.69 -4.52 1.06
N GLU A 40 -7.71 -4.29 1.90
CA GLU A 40 -8.23 -5.31 2.82
C GLU A 40 -8.74 -6.55 2.07
N ASN A 41 -9.48 -6.34 0.97
CA ASN A 41 -9.93 -7.45 0.12
C ASN A 41 -8.77 -8.21 -0.53
N GLU A 42 -7.72 -7.51 -0.97
CA GLU A 42 -6.52 -8.13 -1.52
C GLU A 42 -5.77 -8.95 -0.45
N LEU A 43 -5.63 -8.41 0.76
CA LEU A 43 -4.99 -9.12 1.87
C LEU A 43 -5.77 -10.39 2.25
N GLU A 44 -7.10 -10.34 2.30
CA GLU A 44 -7.92 -11.53 2.59
C GLU A 44 -7.82 -12.56 1.45
N PHE A 45 -7.82 -12.12 0.19
CA PHE A 45 -7.61 -12.99 -0.96
C PHE A 45 -6.27 -13.74 -0.86
N TRP A 46 -5.19 -13.05 -0.47
CA TRP A 46 -3.88 -13.67 -0.31
C TRP A 46 -3.77 -14.53 0.94
N ARG A 47 -4.45 -14.17 2.03
CA ARG A 47 -4.42 -14.91 3.29
C ARG A 47 -4.77 -16.40 3.13
N GLU A 48 -5.72 -16.73 2.25
CA GLU A 48 -6.09 -18.13 1.97
C GLU A 48 -5.04 -18.91 1.17
N ARG A 49 -4.09 -18.20 0.53
CA ARG A 49 -3.11 -18.73 -0.42
C ARG A 49 -1.68 -18.75 0.12
N VAL A 50 -1.44 -18.03 1.22
CA VAL A 50 -0.14 -17.95 1.88
C VAL A 50 -0.23 -18.67 3.22
N PHE A 51 0.65 -19.65 3.41
CA PHE A 51 0.57 -20.56 4.56
C PHE A 51 1.18 -20.00 5.86
N ASP A 52 1.96 -18.91 5.75
CA ASP A 52 2.69 -18.28 6.86
C ASP A 52 2.43 -16.78 6.94
N SER A 53 2.65 -16.20 8.12
CA SER A 53 2.69 -14.75 8.29
C SER A 53 4.00 -14.18 7.75
N PRO A 54 3.99 -12.96 7.17
CA PRO A 54 5.23 -12.33 6.73
C PRO A 54 6.14 -12.01 7.91
N VAL A 55 7.45 -12.17 7.73
CA VAL A 55 8.45 -11.82 8.75
C VAL A 55 8.68 -10.31 8.84
N SER A 56 8.25 -9.56 7.82
CA SER A 56 8.34 -8.10 7.77
C SER A 56 7.26 -7.49 6.87
N VAL A 57 6.85 -6.27 7.21
CA VAL A 57 5.92 -5.47 6.41
C VAL A 57 6.55 -4.10 6.19
N TYR A 58 6.61 -3.66 4.93
CA TYR A 58 7.11 -2.35 4.54
C TYR A 58 6.01 -1.53 3.89
N PHE A 59 5.85 -0.28 4.33
CA PHE A 59 4.93 0.69 3.74
C PHE A 59 5.73 1.71 2.95
N GLY A 60 5.42 1.87 1.66
CA GLY A 60 6.14 2.82 0.80
C GLY A 60 5.29 3.33 -0.36
N GLY A 61 5.93 3.99 -1.33
CA GLY A 61 5.25 4.58 -2.48
C GLY A 61 5.25 6.09 -2.39
N GLY A 62 4.07 6.70 -2.27
CA GLY A 62 3.90 8.12 -2.01
C GLY A 62 4.35 8.50 -0.60
N THR A 63 3.41 8.97 0.22
CA THR A 63 3.68 9.40 1.59
C THR A 63 2.83 8.57 2.54
N PRO A 64 3.34 7.44 3.07
CA PRO A 64 2.56 6.54 3.92
C PRO A 64 1.83 7.21 5.09
N SER A 65 2.43 8.25 5.67
CA SER A 65 1.85 9.03 6.77
C SER A 65 0.65 9.92 6.41
N ARG A 66 0.22 9.92 5.14
CA ARG A 66 -0.90 10.73 4.64
C ARG A 66 -2.23 9.98 4.59
N LEU A 67 -2.21 8.66 4.80
CA LEU A 67 -3.42 7.87 4.95
C LEU A 67 -4.18 8.35 6.20
N LYS A 68 -5.44 8.73 6.06
CA LYS A 68 -6.31 9.20 7.14
C LYS A 68 -7.49 8.26 7.38
#